data_AF-A0A659UK88-F1
#
_entry.id   AF-A0A659UK88-F1
#
_cell.length_a   1.000
_cell.length_b   1.000
_cell.length_c   1.000
_cell.angle_alpha   90.00
_cell.angle_beta   90.00
_cell.angle_gamma   90.00
#
_symmetry.space_group_name_H-M   'P 1'
#
loop_
_entity.id
_entity.type
_entity.pdbx_description
1 polymer ?
#
loop_
_entity_poly.entity_id
_entity_poly.type
_entity_poly.pdbx_seq_one_letter_code
_entity_poly.pdbx_strand_id
1 'polypeptide(L)'
;TAGGGPVLGFDSTGAFSIMPPAPRKVADVTGAGDALAGATVAALLRGLPLRQALREGVAAATLTIESANAVPEFSAASFAEALALVPDAREVA
;
A
#
# COMPACT_ATOMS: atom_id res chain seq x y z
N THR A 1 0.20 -10.87 -1.11
CA THR A 1 0.79 -10.10 0.00
C THR A 1 1.48 -11.04 0.95
N ALA A 2 2.50 -10.58 1.67
CA ALA A 2 3.31 -11.44 2.56
C ALA A 2 3.36 -10.89 4.00
N GLY A 3 2.26 -10.30 4.49
CA GLY A 3 2.24 -9.61 5.78
C GLY A 3 3.19 -8.41 5.77
N GLY A 4 4.21 -8.42 6.64
CA GLY A 4 5.28 -7.42 6.65
C GLY A 4 6.35 -7.60 5.54
N GLY A 5 6.25 -8.65 4.73
CA GLY A 5 7.13 -8.87 3.58
C GLY A 5 6.71 -8.06 2.34
N PRO A 6 7.44 -8.21 1.23
CA PRO A 6 7.16 -7.46 0.00
C PRO A 6 5.78 -7.77 -0.57
N VAL A 7 5.15 -6.75 -1.13
CA VAL A 7 3.95 -6.90 -1.96
C VAL A 7 4.40 -7.21 -3.38
N LEU A 8 3.97 -8.36 -3.90
CA LEU A 8 4.21 -8.77 -5.28
C LEU A 8 3.06 -8.32 -6.18
N GLY A 9 3.40 -7.72 -7.31
CA GLY A 9 2.49 -7.36 -8.38
C GLY A 9 2.91 -8.01 -9.69
N PHE A 10 1.94 -8.24 -10.56
CA PHE A 10 2.16 -8.80 -11.90
C PHE A 10 1.42 -7.91 -12.90
N ASP A 11 2.13 -7.44 -13.91
CA ASP A 11 1.55 -6.74 -15.05
C ASP A 11 2.06 -7.35 -16.37
N SER A 12 1.75 -6.72 -17.50
CA SER A 12 2.17 -7.19 -18.82
C SER A 12 3.69 -7.15 -19.05
N THR A 13 4.45 -6.45 -18.20
CA THR A 13 5.91 -6.32 -18.31
C THR A 13 6.65 -7.34 -17.43
N GLY A 14 5.98 -7.94 -16.46
CA GLY A 14 6.55 -8.98 -15.60
C GLY A 14 6.07 -8.90 -14.15
N ALA A 15 6.82 -9.59 -13.29
CA ALA A 15 6.63 -9.57 -11.85
C ALA A 15 7.46 -8.46 -11.22
N PHE A 16 6.87 -7.71 -10.29
CA PHE A 16 7.54 -6.68 -9.53
C PHE A 16 7.22 -6.79 -8.04
N SER A 17 8.04 -6.16 -7.22
CA SER A 17 7.90 -6.11 -5.77
C SER A 17 7.97 -4.68 -5.25
N ILE A 18 7.17 -4.40 -4.23
CA ILE A 18 7.25 -3.17 -3.43
C ILE A 18 7.47 -3.60 -1.99
N MET A 19 8.55 -3.12 -1.37
CA MET A 19 8.78 -3.32 0.05
C MET A 19 7.97 -2.28 0.84
N PRO A 20 7.01 -2.68 1.69
CA PRO A 20 6.32 -1.73 2.55
C PRO A 20 7.31 -1.00 3.46
N PRO A 21 7.10 0.30 3.73
CA PRO A 21 7.84 0.97 4.78
C PRO A 21 7.52 0.30 6.13
N ALA A 22 8.47 0.33 7.05
CA ALA A 22 8.22 -0.14 8.41
C ALA A 22 7.15 0.76 9.06
N PRO A 23 6.04 0.21 9.59
CA PRO A 23 5.05 1.01 10.27
C PRO A 23 5.66 1.60 11.54
N ARG A 24 5.32 2.85 11.85
CA ARG A 24 5.77 3.56 13.06
C ARG A 24 5.30 2.87 14.34
N LYS A 25 4.13 2.23 14.26
CA LYS A 25 3.56 1.37 15.31
C LYS A 25 2.63 0.34 14.67
N VAL A 26 2.47 -0.80 15.31
CA VAL A 26 1.45 -1.79 14.93
C VAL A 26 0.37 -1.73 15.98
N ALA A 27 -0.81 -1.22 15.61
CA ALA A 27 -1.96 -1.08 16.50
C ALA A 27 -2.95 -2.23 16.27
N ASP A 28 -3.39 -2.42 15.02
CA ASP A 28 -4.24 -3.54 14.60
C ASP A 28 -3.90 -3.89 13.14
N VAL A 29 -3.80 -5.17 12.82
CA VAL A 29 -3.53 -5.64 11.44
C VAL A 29 -4.82 -5.92 10.66
N THR A 30 -5.97 -5.88 11.34
CA THR A 30 -7.29 -6.07 10.73
C THR A 30 -7.53 -5.01 9.66
N GLY A 31 -8.02 -5.43 8.49
CA GLY A 31 -8.34 -4.54 7.38
C GLY A 31 -7.15 -4.02 6.56
N ALA A 32 -5.90 -4.37 6.91
CA ALA A 32 -4.72 -3.97 6.12
C ALA A 32 -4.80 -4.48 4.66
N GLY A 33 -5.32 -5.69 4.47
CA GLY A 33 -5.55 -6.27 3.14
C GLY A 33 -6.64 -5.54 2.35
N ASP A 34 -7.73 -5.17 3.00
CA ASP A 34 -8.83 -4.42 2.38
C ASP A 34 -8.40 -3.00 2.02
N ALA A 35 -7.63 -2.35 2.89
CA ALA A 35 -7.04 -1.03 2.62
C ALA A 35 -6.08 -1.07 1.43
N LEU A 36 -5.21 -2.10 1.36
CA LEU A 36 -4.34 -2.33 0.21
C LEU A 36 -5.16 -2.46 -1.08
N ALA A 37 -6.13 -3.38 -1.11
CA ALA A 37 -6.92 -3.65 -2.29
C ALA A 37 -7.78 -2.44 -2.70
N GLY A 38 -8.48 -1.84 -1.74
CA GLY A 38 -9.39 -0.71 -1.96
C GLY A 38 -8.67 0.51 -2.50
N ALA A 39 -7.55 0.90 -1.89
CA ALA A 39 -6.78 2.05 -2.36
C ALA A 39 -6.11 1.78 -3.72
N THR A 40 -5.61 0.56 -3.96
CA THR A 40 -5.10 0.20 -5.30
C THR A 40 -6.19 0.25 -6.36
N VAL A 41 -7.38 -0.30 -6.11
CA VAL A 41 -8.50 -0.25 -7.06
C VAL A 41 -8.94 1.20 -7.28
N ALA A 42 -9.04 2.01 -6.23
CA ALA A 42 -9.38 3.42 -6.36
C ALA A 42 -8.35 4.18 -7.22
N ALA A 43 -7.07 3.93 -7.03
CA ALA A 43 -5.99 4.51 -7.85
C ALA A 43 -6.05 4.07 -9.31
N LEU A 44 -6.34 2.78 -9.57
CA LEU A 44 -6.55 2.27 -10.93
C LEU A 44 -7.75 2.93 -11.61
N LEU A 45 -8.86 3.13 -10.88
CA LEU A 45 -10.05 3.82 -11.40
C LEU A 45 -9.78 5.30 -11.71
N ARG A 46 -8.76 5.92 -11.08
CA ARG A 46 -8.26 7.25 -11.44
C ARG A 46 -7.29 7.25 -12.63
N GLY A 47 -7.01 6.10 -13.23
CA GLY A 47 -6.14 5.97 -14.40
C GLY A 47 -4.65 5.81 -14.09
N LEU A 48 -4.28 5.54 -12.83
CA LEU A 48 -2.88 5.31 -12.49
C LEU A 48 -2.39 3.94 -13.00
N PRO A 49 -1.14 3.83 -13.47
CA PRO A 49 -0.53 2.54 -13.77
C PRO A 49 -0.50 1.62 -12.54
N LEU A 50 -0.61 0.31 -12.74
CA LEU A 50 -0.71 -0.67 -11.65
C LEU A 50 0.40 -0.53 -10.60
N ARG A 51 1.64 -0.28 -11.02
CA ARG A 51 2.78 -0.09 -10.12
C ARG A 51 2.61 1.11 -9.19
N GLN A 52 2.07 2.22 -9.71
CA GLN A 52 1.78 3.41 -8.90
C GLN A 52 0.55 3.19 -8.01
N ALA A 53 -0.49 2.56 -8.55
CA ALA A 53 -1.68 2.21 -7.79
C ALA A 53 -1.37 1.24 -6.62
N LEU A 54 -0.41 0.33 -6.81
CA LEU A 54 0.01 -0.58 -5.75
C LEU A 54 0.80 0.14 -4.66
N ARG A 55 1.59 1.17 -5.01
CA ARG A 55 2.24 2.02 -3.99
C ARG A 55 1.23 2.74 -3.11
N GLU A 56 0.15 3.26 -3.70
CA GLU A 56 -0.96 3.84 -2.94
C GLU A 56 -1.64 2.84 -2.00
N GLY A 57 -1.86 1.61 -2.48
CA GLY A 57 -2.36 0.53 -1.64
C GLY A 57 -1.44 0.24 -0.44
N VAL A 58 -0.13 0.18 -0.67
CA VAL A 58 0.86 -0.06 0.40
C VAL A 58 0.83 1.07 1.44
N ALA A 59 0.69 2.32 1.00
CA ALA A 59 0.55 3.46 1.90
C ALA A 59 -0.71 3.36 2.77
N ALA A 60 -1.86 3.04 2.14
CA ALA A 60 -3.12 2.84 2.85
C ALA A 60 -3.03 1.69 3.87
N ALA A 61 -2.47 0.55 3.48
CA ALA A 61 -2.29 -0.59 4.37
C ALA A 61 -1.39 -0.26 5.57
N THR A 62 -0.31 0.51 5.35
CA THR A 62 0.60 0.95 6.41
C THR A 62 -0.14 1.84 7.42
N LEU A 63 -0.93 2.80 6.95
CA LEU A 63 -1.74 3.66 7.82
C LEU A 63 -2.83 2.89 8.56
N THR A 64 -3.44 1.89 7.93
CA THR A 64 -4.40 1.00 8.60
C THR A 64 -3.76 0.22 9.73
N ILE A 65 -2.55 -0.32 9.51
CA ILE A 65 -1.80 -1.05 10.54
C ILE A 65 -1.46 -0.15 11.74
N GLU A 66 -1.21 1.13 11.49
CA GLU A 66 -0.92 2.13 12.52
C GLU A 66 -2.17 2.63 13.28
N SER A 67 -3.37 2.26 12.83
CA SER A 67 -4.64 2.67 13.44
C SER A 67 -5.21 1.59 14.36
N ALA A 68 -5.78 2.00 15.48
CA ALA A 68 -6.55 1.10 16.34
C ALA A 68 -8.02 0.98 15.90
N ASN A 69 -8.44 1.76 14.90
CA ASN A 69 -9.80 1.74 14.37
C ASN A 69 -9.88 0.79 13.17
N ALA A 70 -10.91 -0.06 13.15
CA ALA A 70 -11.21 -0.95 12.03
C ALA A 70 -11.43 -0.21 10.69
N VAL A 71 -11.88 1.05 10.76
CA VAL A 71 -11.91 1.99 9.63
C VAL A 71 -11.08 3.21 10.02
N PRO A 72 -9.81 3.29 9.61
CA PRO A 72 -8.97 4.44 9.91
C PRO A 72 -9.44 5.65 9.10
N GLU A 73 -9.53 6.81 9.75
CA GLU A 73 -9.62 8.08 9.05
C GLU A 73 -8.22 8.65 8.88
N PHE A 74 -7.78 8.82 7.63
CA PHE A 74 -6.55 9.53 7.31
C PHE A 74 -6.86 10.73 6.41
N SER A 75 -6.18 11.85 6.67
CA SER A 75 -6.27 13.04 5.82
C SER A 75 -5.45 12.86 4.54
N ALA A 76 -5.77 13.63 3.51
CA ALA A 76 -4.98 13.65 2.26
C ALA A 76 -3.48 13.93 2.52
N ALA A 77 -3.17 14.77 3.51
CA ALA A 77 -1.79 15.06 3.91
C ALA A 77 -1.10 13.83 4.51
N SER A 78 -1.73 13.16 5.48
CA SER A 78 -1.17 11.95 6.11
C SER A 78 -0.99 10.80 5.12
N PHE A 79 -1.89 10.68 4.14
CA PHE A 79 -1.75 9.71 3.06
C PHE A 79 -0.57 10.04 2.13
N ALA A 80 -0.41 11.32 1.75
CA ALA A 80 0.71 11.75 0.92
C ALA A 80 2.06 11.53 1.61
N GLU A 81 2.15 11.78 2.92
CA GLU A 81 3.35 11.50 3.72
C GLU A 81 3.67 10.00 3.75
N ALA A 82 2.66 9.14 3.98
CA ALA A 82 2.85 7.69 3.95
C ALA A 82 3.29 7.20 2.57
N LEU A 83 2.66 7.71 1.50
CA LEU A 83 3.01 7.36 0.12
C LEU A 83 4.43 7.76 -0.25
N ALA A 84 4.92 8.90 0.23
CA ALA A 84 6.29 9.35 0.00
C ALA A 84 7.34 8.39 0.61
N LEU A 85 6.97 7.63 1.65
CA LEU A 85 7.83 6.62 2.27
C LEU A 85 7.78 5.27 1.54
N VAL A 86 6.78 5.03 0.69
CA VAL A 86 6.68 3.79 -0.09
C VAL A 86 7.68 3.87 -1.24
N PRO A 87 8.64 2.94 -1.34
CA PRO A 87 9.62 2.94 -2.42
C PRO A 87 8.98 2.65 -3.78
N ASP A 88 9.71 2.93 -4.85
CA ASP A 88 9.31 2.51 -6.19
C ASP A 88 9.33 0.98 -6.35
N ALA A 89 8.48 0.50 -7.25
CA ALA A 89 8.43 -0.90 -7.64
C ALA A 89 9.77 -1.36 -8.24
N ARG A 90 10.23 -2.53 -7.83
CA ARG A 90 11.45 -3.18 -8.33
C ARG A 90 11.09 -4.45 -9.06
N GLU A 91 11.67 -4.66 -10.24
CA GLU A 91 11.53 -5.94 -10.95
C GLU A 91 11.99 -7.11 -10.06
N VAL A 92 11.29 -8.23 -10.19
CA VAL A 92 11.72 -9.50 -9.59
C VAL A 92 12.52 -10.25 -10.65
N ALA A 93 13.79 -10.52 -10.35
CA ALA A 93 14.70 -11.30 -11.20
C ALA A 93 14.38 -12.80 -11.16
#